data_AF-A0A2K4ZK41-F1
#
_entry.id   AF-A0A2K4ZK41-F1
#
_cell.length_a   1.000
_cell.length_b   1.000
_cell.length_c   1.000
_cell.angle_alpha   90.00
_cell.angle_beta   90.00
_cell.angle_gamma   90.00
#
_symmetry.space_group_name_H-M   'P 1'
#
loop_
_entity.id
_entity.type
_entity.pdbx_description
1 polymer ?
#
loop_
_entity_poly.entity_id
_entity_poly.type
_entity_poly.pdbx_seq_one_letter_code
_entity_poly.pdbx_strand_id
1 'polypeptide(L)' 'MSTYVISDIHGCCNEFLSMLEKIRFSESDNLILAGDYIDRGKQSYEMLKWLEQCPPNVLLLRGNHEEEI' A
#
# COMPACT_ATOMS: atom_id res chain seq x y z
N MET A 1 -9.68 -16.84 2.63
CA MET A 1 -8.39 -16.33 3.10
C MET A 1 -7.41 -16.36 1.95
N SER A 2 -7.29 -15.23 1.26
CA SER A 2 -6.28 -15.02 0.23
C SER A 2 -5.11 -14.21 0.82
N THR A 3 -3.94 -14.27 0.20
CA THR A 3 -2.82 -13.38 0.50
C THR A 3 -2.42 -12.65 -0.76
N TYR A 4 -2.41 -11.33 -0.70
CA TYR A 4 -2.06 -10.46 -1.81
C TYR A 4 -0.71 -9.81 -1.55
N VAL A 5 0.05 -9.59 -2.62
CA VAL A 5 1.32 -8.86 -2.58
C VAL A 5 1.24 -7.73 -3.59
N ILE A 6 1.55 -6.51 -3.17
CA ILE A 6 1.59 -5.31 -4.01
C ILE A 6 2.91 -4.58 -3.74
N SER A 7 3.57 -4.09 -4.78
CA SER A 7 4.78 -3.28 -4.69
C SER A 7 4.62 -2.00 -5.51
N ASP A 8 5.54 -1.04 -5.33
CA ASP A 8 5.77 0.09 -6.23
C ASP A 8 4.50 0.94 -6.45
N ILE A 9 3.86 1.33 -5.35
CA ILE A 9 2.65 2.18 -5.41
C ILE A 9 3.01 3.60 -5.83
N HIS A 10 4.17 4.10 -5.42
CA HIS A 10 4.72 5.39 -5.85
C HIS A 10 3.69 6.53 -5.84
N GLY A 11 3.01 6.74 -4.72
CA GLY A 11 2.03 7.82 -4.56
C GLY A 11 0.80 7.72 -5.46
N CYS A 12 0.47 6.54 -6.02
CA CYS A 12 -0.77 6.26 -6.77
C CYS A 12 -1.88 5.75 -5.83
N CYS A 13 -2.26 6.58 -4.84
CA CYS A 13 -3.16 6.18 -3.76
C CYS A 13 -4.56 5.80 -4.27
N ASN A 14 -5.12 6.53 -5.25
CA ASN A 14 -6.45 6.22 -5.78
C ASN A 14 -6.50 4.88 -6.50
N GLU A 15 -5.47 4.56 -7.29
CA GLU A 15 -5.33 3.31 -8.01
C GLU A 15 -5.17 2.14 -7.03
N PHE A 16 -4.39 2.33 -5.98
CA PHE A 16 -4.25 1.37 -4.88
C PHE A 16 -5.60 1.07 -4.20
N LEU A 17 -6.36 2.10 -3.81
CA LEU A 17 -7.68 1.93 -3.20
C LEU A 17 -8.66 1.24 -4.16
N SER A 18 -8.66 1.65 -5.43
CA SER A 18 -9.48 1.01 -6.47
C SER A 18 -9.13 -0.46 -6.65
N MET A 19 -7.85 -0.84 -6.51
CA MET A 19 -7.42 -2.23 -6.56
C MET A 19 -7.95 -3.02 -5.35
N LEU A 20 -7.86 -2.46 -4.14
CA LEU A 20 -8.41 -3.09 -2.93
C LEU A 20 -9.92 -3.33 -3.05
N GLU A 21 -10.67 -2.36 -3.59
CA GLU A 21 -12.10 -2.51 -3.86
C GLU A 21 -12.36 -3.62 -4.89
N LYS A 22 -11.58 -3.65 -5.98
CA LYS A 22 -11.73 -4.63 -7.07
C LYS A 22 -11.52 -6.06 -6.58
N ILE A 23 -10.53 -6.29 -5.72
CA ILE A 23 -10.27 -7.63 -5.14
C ILE A 23 -11.14 -7.92 -3.92
N ARG A 24 -11.99 -6.96 -3.51
CA ARG A 24 -12.83 -7.04 -2.31
C ARG A 24 -12.01 -7.39 -1.08
N PHE A 25 -10.87 -6.72 -0.91
CA PHE A 25 -9.98 -6.94 0.21
C PHE A 25 -10.73 -6.77 1.54
N SER A 26 -10.52 -7.71 2.46
CA SER A 26 -11.24 -7.78 3.72
C SER A 26 -10.32 -8.16 4.88
N GLU A 27 -10.82 -8.06 6.11
CA GLU A 27 -10.12 -8.52 7.33
C GLU A 27 -9.82 -10.03 7.34
N SER A 28 -10.46 -10.81 6.45
CA SER A 28 -10.24 -12.26 6.30
C SER A 28 -9.09 -12.62 5.35
N ASP A 29 -8.50 -11.62 4.71
CA ASP A 29 -7.36 -11.75 3.81
C ASP A 29 -6.08 -11.19 4.45
N ASN A 30 -4.92 -11.41 3.83
CA ASN A 30 -3.69 -10.73 4.20
C ASN A 30 -3.19 -9.89 3.02
N LEU A 31 -2.60 -8.73 3.32
CA LEU A 31 -1.95 -7.87 2.34
C LEU A 31 -0.49 -7.65 2.73
N ILE A 32 0.41 -7.95 1.83
CA ILE A 32 1.83 -7.60 1.96
C ILE A 32 2.11 -6.46 1.00
N LEU A 33 2.50 -5.31 1.53
CA LEU A 33 3.00 -4.22 0.72
C LEU A 33 4.53 -4.23 0.75
N ALA A 34 5.14 -4.35 -0.43
CA ALA A 34 6.56 -4.65 -0.58
C ALA A 34 7.47 -3.40 -0.69
N GLY A 35 7.01 -2.24 -0.21
CA GLY A 35 7.77 -0.98 -0.26
C GLY A 35 7.45 -0.09 -1.46
N ASP A 36 8.20 1.00 -1.58
CA ASP A 36 8.10 2.01 -2.64
C ASP A 36 6.69 2.62 -2.72
N TYR A 37 6.22 3.10 -1.58
CA TYR A 37 4.88 3.64 -1.37
C TYR A 37 4.72 5.06 -1.92
N ILE A 38 5.79 5.83 -1.87
CA ILE A 38 5.83 7.27 -2.13
C ILE A 38 6.75 7.58 -3.31
N ASP A 39 6.90 8.87 -3.62
CA ASP A 39 7.66 9.39 -4.75
C ASP A 39 6.99 9.11 -6.10
N ARG A 40 7.37 9.86 -7.15
CA ARG A 40 6.87 9.83 -8.55
C ARG A 40 5.39 10.20 -8.76
N GLY A 41 4.48 9.64 -7.97
CA GLY A 41 3.04 9.93 -8.05
C GLY A 41 2.63 11.16 -7.24
N LYS A 42 1.41 11.64 -7.53
CA LYS A 42 0.90 12.91 -7.01
C LYS A 42 0.30 12.81 -5.61
N GLN A 43 0.07 11.59 -5.10
CA GLN A 43 -0.69 11.35 -3.87
C GLN A 43 0.15 10.66 -2.79
N SER A 44 1.43 11.04 -2.68
CA SER A 44 2.33 10.50 -1.66
C SER A 44 1.84 10.79 -0.24
N TYR A 45 1.26 11.97 0.00
CA TYR A 45 0.70 12.34 1.32
C TYR A 45 -0.49 11.45 1.70
N GLU A 46 -1.42 11.24 0.79
CA GLU A 46 -2.59 10.38 0.98
C GLU A 46 -2.16 8.92 1.20
N MET A 47 -1.12 8.47 0.49
CA MET A 47 -0.57 7.14 0.70
C MET A 47 0.01 6.99 2.11
N LEU A 48 0.81 7.94 2.58
CA LEU A 48 1.35 7.94 3.95
C LEU A 48 0.23 7.94 5.00
N LYS A 49 -0.80 8.78 4.82
CA LYS A 49 -1.98 8.79 5.70
C LYS A 49 -2.70 7.45 5.76
N TRP A 50 -2.81 6.76 4.64
CA TRP A 50 -3.42 5.43 4.61
C TRP A 50 -2.54 4.40 5.33
N LEU A 51 -1.22 4.43 5.12
CA LEU A 51 -0.27 3.52 5.77
C LEU A 51 -0.27 3.69 7.29
N GLU A 52 -0.37 4.92 7.80
CA GLU A 52 -0.50 5.19 9.25
C GLU A 52 -1.76 4.57 9.88
N GLN A 53 -2.80 4.32 9.06
CA GLN A 53 -4.10 3.82 9.50
C GLN A 53 -4.42 2.42 8.96
N CYS A 54 -3.43 1.72 8.38
CA CYS A 54 -3.71 0.48 7.67
C CYS A 54 -4.24 -0.60 8.63
N PRO A 55 -5.14 -1.48 8.15
CA PRO A 55 -5.66 -2.59 8.96
C PRO A 55 -4.55 -3.50 9.53
N PRO A 56 -4.80 -4.20 10.65
CA PRO A 56 -3.79 -5.05 11.31
C PRO A 56 -3.37 -6.29 10.48
N ASN A 57 -4.16 -6.66 9.46
CA ASN A 57 -3.86 -7.73 8.50
C ASN A 57 -3.03 -7.24 7.29
N VAL A 58 -2.40 -6.08 7.40
CA VAL A 58 -1.47 -5.53 6.41
C VAL A 58 -0.04 -5.56 6.96
N LEU A 59 0.88 -6.20 6.23
CA LEU A 59 2.31 -6.19 6.49
C LEU A 59 2.99 -5.16 5.58
N LEU A 60 3.66 -4.19 6.19
CA LEU A 60 4.44 -3.18 5.48
C LEU A 60 5.93 -3.57 5.47
N LEU A 61 6.51 -3.69 4.28
CA LEU A 61 7.95 -3.84 4.09
C LEU A 61 8.55 -2.52 3.63
N ARG A 62 9.86 -2.36 3.81
CA ARG A 62 10.59 -1.17 3.38
C ARG A 62 11.12 -1.36 1.96
N GLY A 63 10.85 -0.41 1.07
CA GLY A 63 11.46 -0.31 -0.25
C GLY A 63 12.66 0.65 -0.24
N ASN A 64 13.33 0.78 -1.38
CA ASN A 64 14.52 1.64 -1.48
C ASN A 64 14.16 3.13 -1.51
N HIS A 65 12.97 3.50 -2.01
CA HIS A 65 12.55 4.91 -1.97
C HIS A 65 12.21 5.40 -0.54
N GLU A 66 12.05 4.49 0.43
CA GLU A 66 11.92 4.84 1.86
C GLU A 66 13.27 4.95 2.60
N GLU A 67 14.40 4.71 1.92
CA GLU A 67 15.76 4.90 2.46
C GLU A 67 16.38 6.25 2.11
N GLU A 68 15.88 6.92 1.06
CA GLU A 68 16.49 8.13 0.51
C GLU A 68 16.02 9.45 1.15
N ILE A 69 15.34 9.40 2.31
CA ILE A 69 14.93 10.59 3.09
C ILE A 69 15.90 10.86 4.24
#